data_AF-A0A960PM40-F1
#
_entry.id   AF-A0A960PM40-F1
#
_cell.length_a   1.000
_cell.length_b   1.000
_cell.length_c   1.000
_cell.angle_alpha   90.00
_cell.angle_beta   90.00
_cell.angle_gamma   90.00
#
_symmetry.space_group_name_H-M   'P 1'
#
loop_
_entity.id
_entity.type
_entity.pdbx_description
1 polymer ?
#
loop_
_entity_poly.entity_id
_entity_poly.type
_entity_poly.pdbx_seq_one_letter_code
_entity_poly.pdbx_strand_id
1 'polypeptide(L)'
;DILTEAEESARRQAEFAERSQLFMDALDVDEMVAQLLVSEGFATLEEVAYVEIDELLVIDGFDEDTAVELQTRARECIEKIHAEAIEKARALGVQQSLFDFEGLTPEMFVALGEDGIKTLDDFATCADWELAGGYTTVNGERVKDEGLLEKFDMSLEEAQNLIMTARIQLGWVDPADLVGEEEETEVEEGVEA
;
A
#
# COMPACT_ATOMS: atom_id res chain seq x y z
N ASP A 1 20.05 5.03 -14.44
CA ASP A 1 19.89 4.59 -15.84
C ASP A 1 19.30 5.73 -16.66
N ILE A 2 19.76 5.93 -17.90
CA ILE A 2 19.12 6.84 -18.87
C ILE A 2 18.50 5.95 -19.95
N LEU A 3 17.18 5.79 -19.90
CA LEU A 3 16.39 5.12 -20.92
C LEU A 3 16.44 5.92 -22.23
N THR A 4 16.42 5.24 -23.37
CA THR A 4 16.28 5.92 -24.67
C THR A 4 14.87 6.48 -24.82
N GLU A 5 14.71 7.54 -25.63
CA GLU A 5 13.40 8.15 -25.93
C GLU A 5 12.37 7.12 -26.44
N ALA A 6 12.84 6.12 -27.21
CA ALA A 6 12.00 5.05 -27.72
C ALA A 6 11.51 4.10 -26.61
N GLU A 7 12.38 3.74 -25.66
CA GLU A 7 12.02 2.88 -24.53
C GLU A 7 11.08 3.59 -23.56
N GLU A 8 11.31 4.88 -23.31
CA GLU A 8 10.43 5.68 -22.47
C GLU A 8 9.04 5.86 -23.09
N SER A 9 8.96 6.09 -24.41
CA SER A 9 7.70 6.17 -25.15
C SER A 9 6.94 4.83 -25.13
N ALA A 10 7.63 3.71 -25.34
CA ALA A 10 7.03 2.39 -25.27
C ALA A 10 6.50 2.07 -23.86
N ARG A 11 7.26 2.42 -22.82
CA ARG A 11 6.83 2.25 -21.43
C ARG A 11 5.55 3.03 -21.13
N ARG A 12 5.49 4.31 -21.50
CA ARG A 12 4.28 5.13 -21.30
C ARG A 12 3.06 4.57 -22.02
N GLN A 13 3.21 4.05 -23.23
CA GLN A 13 2.10 3.43 -23.96
C GLN A 13 1.61 2.15 -23.29
N ALA A 14 2.54 1.33 -22.77
CA ALA A 14 2.19 0.13 -22.02
C ALA A 14 1.44 0.49 -20.72
N GLU A 15 1.96 1.43 -19.94
CA GLU A 15 1.31 1.92 -18.70
C GLU A 15 -0.08 2.49 -18.99
N PHE A 16 -0.24 3.26 -20.07
CA PHE A 16 -1.54 3.82 -20.47
C PHE A 16 -2.55 2.73 -20.82
N ALA A 17 -2.13 1.71 -21.59
CA ALA A 17 -2.98 0.59 -21.96
C ALA A 17 -3.35 -0.28 -20.76
N GLU A 18 -2.40 -0.55 -19.86
CA GLU A 18 -2.63 -1.33 -18.64
C GLU A 18 -3.64 -0.65 -17.72
N ARG A 19 -3.46 0.66 -17.46
CA ARG A 19 -4.40 1.44 -16.63
C ARG A 19 -5.79 1.56 -17.27
N SER A 20 -5.84 1.75 -18.59
CA SER A 20 -7.12 1.78 -19.30
C SER A 20 -7.84 0.43 -19.16
N GLN A 21 -7.11 -0.68 -19.27
CA GLN A 21 -7.68 -2.01 -19.09
C GLN A 21 -8.17 -2.24 -17.65
N LEU A 22 -7.39 -1.80 -16.64
CA LEU A 22 -7.81 -1.83 -15.24
C LEU A 22 -9.17 -1.15 -15.04
N PHE A 23 -9.35 0.07 -15.55
CA PHE A 23 -10.61 0.79 -15.38
C PHE A 23 -11.77 0.17 -16.16
N MET A 24 -11.54 -0.32 -17.38
CA MET A 24 -12.58 -1.03 -18.13
C MET A 24 -13.07 -2.26 -17.35
N ASP A 25 -12.16 -3.08 -16.83
CA ASP A 25 -12.50 -4.32 -16.13
C ASP A 25 -13.13 -4.07 -14.76
N ALA A 26 -12.61 -3.09 -14.02
CA ALA A 26 -13.03 -2.83 -12.64
C ALA A 26 -14.30 -1.97 -12.54
N LEU A 27 -14.47 -0.99 -13.44
CA LEU A 27 -15.58 -0.04 -13.41
C LEU A 27 -16.71 -0.39 -14.41
N ASP A 28 -16.52 -1.43 -15.25
CA ASP A 28 -17.44 -1.82 -16.33
C ASP A 28 -17.79 -0.63 -17.23
N VAL A 29 -16.74 0.02 -17.74
CA VAL A 29 -16.82 1.18 -18.63
C VAL A 29 -16.20 0.87 -19.99
N ASP A 30 -16.55 1.67 -21.00
CA ASP A 30 -15.94 1.53 -22.30
C ASP A 30 -14.51 2.10 -22.38
N GLU A 31 -13.82 1.79 -23.47
CA GLU A 31 -12.44 2.21 -23.70
C GLU A 31 -12.29 3.74 -23.70
N MET A 32 -13.28 4.49 -24.19
CA MET A 32 -13.19 5.95 -24.25
C MET A 32 -13.23 6.55 -22.84
N VAL A 33 -14.15 6.09 -21.99
CA VAL A 33 -14.25 6.52 -20.59
C VAL A 33 -12.98 6.17 -19.81
N ALA A 34 -12.47 4.95 -19.97
CA ALA A 34 -11.23 4.52 -19.31
C ALA A 34 -10.02 5.36 -19.75
N GLN A 35 -9.88 5.62 -21.05
CA GLN A 35 -8.78 6.44 -21.58
C GLN A 35 -8.86 7.90 -21.10
N LEU A 36 -10.07 8.45 -20.94
CA LEU A 36 -10.26 9.79 -20.37
C LEU A 36 -9.76 9.85 -18.93
N LEU A 37 -10.13 8.89 -18.08
CA LEU A 37 -9.62 8.79 -16.70
C LEU A 37 -8.09 8.76 -16.66
N VAL A 38 -7.46 7.89 -17.47
CA VAL A 38 -5.99 7.81 -17.51
C VAL A 38 -5.35 9.10 -18.03
N SER A 39 -5.99 9.77 -18.99
CA SER A 39 -5.49 11.04 -19.57
C SER A 39 -5.51 12.19 -18.55
N GLU A 40 -6.45 12.16 -17.62
CA GLU A 40 -6.57 13.12 -16.51
C GLU A 40 -5.69 12.74 -15.32
N GLY A 41 -4.95 11.62 -15.42
CA GLY A 41 -3.90 11.23 -14.48
C GLY A 41 -4.29 10.14 -13.49
N PHE A 42 -5.54 9.67 -13.52
CA PHE A 42 -5.97 8.56 -12.67
C PHE A 42 -5.20 7.28 -13.02
N ALA A 43 -4.69 6.62 -11.98
CA ALA A 43 -3.87 5.42 -12.08
C ALA A 43 -4.44 4.24 -11.28
N THR A 44 -5.22 4.50 -10.23
CA THR A 44 -5.78 3.45 -9.35
C THR A 44 -7.28 3.60 -9.12
N LEU A 45 -7.92 2.55 -8.60
CA LEU A 45 -9.35 2.58 -8.28
C LEU A 45 -9.63 3.46 -7.06
N GLU A 46 -8.68 3.53 -6.13
CA GLU A 46 -8.75 4.34 -4.91
C GLU A 46 -8.81 5.83 -5.25
N GLU A 47 -8.00 6.27 -6.22
CA GLU A 47 -8.06 7.65 -6.69
C GLU A 47 -9.43 7.97 -7.26
N VAL A 48 -9.99 7.10 -8.11
CA VAL A 48 -11.35 7.31 -8.65
C VAL A 48 -12.40 7.28 -7.54
N ALA A 49 -12.30 6.34 -6.60
CA ALA A 49 -13.26 6.12 -5.53
C ALA A 49 -13.36 7.27 -4.52
N TYR A 50 -12.24 7.96 -4.25
CA TYR A 50 -12.12 8.88 -3.12
C TYR A 50 -11.65 10.29 -3.48
N VAL A 51 -11.38 10.58 -4.75
CA VAL A 51 -11.15 11.96 -5.19
C VAL A 51 -12.40 12.83 -4.97
N GLU A 52 -12.20 14.14 -4.85
CA GLU A 52 -13.31 15.09 -4.90
C GLU A 52 -14.07 14.98 -6.22
N ILE A 53 -15.40 15.03 -6.17
CA ILE A 53 -16.25 14.87 -7.36
C ILE A 53 -15.92 15.92 -8.44
N ASP A 54 -15.53 17.12 -8.04
CA ASP A 54 -15.17 18.21 -8.94
C ASP A 54 -13.99 17.86 -9.87
N GLU A 55 -13.06 17.01 -9.43
CA GLU A 55 -11.93 16.54 -10.25
C GLU A 55 -12.42 15.59 -11.37
N LEU A 56 -13.45 14.79 -11.11
CA LEU A 56 -14.10 13.96 -12.14
C LEU A 56 -14.98 14.79 -13.09
N LEU A 57 -15.53 15.92 -12.62
CA LEU A 57 -16.35 16.81 -13.44
C LEU A 57 -15.54 17.68 -14.41
N VAL A 58 -14.22 17.78 -14.21
CA VAL A 58 -13.32 18.45 -15.17
C VAL A 58 -13.15 17.63 -16.46
N ILE A 59 -13.37 16.31 -16.37
CA ILE A 59 -13.24 15.40 -17.51
C ILE A 59 -14.32 15.68 -18.56
N ASP A 60 -13.90 15.93 -19.79
CA ASP A 60 -14.83 16.28 -20.88
C ASP A 60 -15.85 15.14 -21.11
N GLY A 61 -17.13 15.51 -21.10
CA GLY A 61 -18.25 14.59 -21.27
C GLY A 61 -18.75 13.92 -20.00
N PHE A 62 -18.15 14.16 -18.82
CA PHE A 62 -18.67 13.66 -17.55
C PHE A 62 -19.67 14.66 -16.95
N ASP A 63 -20.74 14.13 -16.39
CA ASP A 63 -21.70 14.86 -15.56
C ASP A 63 -21.71 14.33 -14.13
N GLU A 64 -22.45 15.00 -13.24
CA GLU A 64 -22.51 14.67 -11.81
C GLU A 64 -23.01 13.23 -11.60
N ASP A 65 -24.02 12.80 -12.35
CA ASP A 65 -24.56 11.45 -12.26
C ASP A 65 -23.50 10.40 -12.66
N THR A 66 -22.79 10.63 -13.76
CA THR A 66 -21.70 9.75 -14.24
C THR A 66 -20.56 9.68 -13.24
N ALA A 67 -20.13 10.83 -12.71
CA ALA A 67 -19.04 10.89 -11.72
C ALA A 67 -19.40 10.12 -10.44
N VAL A 68 -20.61 10.34 -9.89
CA VAL A 68 -21.09 9.60 -8.70
C VAL A 68 -21.18 8.10 -8.98
N GLU A 69 -21.63 7.71 -10.17
CA GLU A 69 -21.70 6.31 -10.55
C GLU A 69 -20.32 5.66 -10.61
N LEU A 70 -19.32 6.32 -11.24
CA LEU A 70 -17.94 5.84 -11.28
C LEU A 70 -17.35 5.65 -9.88
N GLN A 71 -17.52 6.63 -8.99
CA GLN A 71 -17.06 6.52 -7.60
C GLN A 71 -17.74 5.37 -6.86
N THR A 72 -19.03 5.14 -7.12
CA THR A 72 -19.77 4.06 -6.49
C THR A 72 -19.26 2.70 -6.97
N ARG A 73 -19.09 2.52 -8.28
CA ARG A 73 -18.54 1.28 -8.85
C ARG A 73 -17.11 1.02 -8.41
N ALA A 74 -16.28 2.05 -8.33
CA ALA A 74 -14.91 1.94 -7.85
C ALA A 74 -14.87 1.42 -6.40
N ARG A 75 -15.70 2.01 -5.51
CA ARG A 75 -15.82 1.55 -4.11
C ARG A 75 -16.33 0.12 -4.00
N GLU A 76 -17.39 -0.22 -4.74
CA GLU A 76 -17.92 -1.59 -4.76
C GLU A 76 -16.88 -2.61 -5.26
N CYS A 77 -16.07 -2.23 -6.25
CA CYS A 77 -14.97 -3.07 -6.75
C CYS A 77 -13.90 -3.28 -5.68
N ILE A 78 -13.46 -2.20 -5.02
CA ILE A 78 -12.48 -2.26 -3.91
C ILE A 78 -13.00 -3.15 -2.78
N GLU A 79 -14.26 -2.97 -2.35
CA GLU A 79 -14.88 -3.81 -1.31
C GLU A 79 -14.90 -5.29 -1.70
N LYS A 80 -15.16 -5.59 -2.96
CA LYS A 80 -15.11 -6.96 -3.49
C LYS A 80 -13.69 -7.52 -3.47
N ILE A 81 -12.70 -6.75 -3.93
CA ILE A 81 -11.28 -7.15 -3.90
C ILE A 81 -10.85 -7.44 -2.45
N HIS A 82 -11.18 -6.54 -1.52
CA HIS A 82 -10.92 -6.71 -0.09
C HIS A 82 -11.55 -7.99 0.46
N ALA A 83 -12.81 -8.26 0.14
CA ALA A 83 -13.50 -9.46 0.58
C ALA A 83 -12.84 -10.74 0.02
N GLU A 84 -12.46 -10.74 -1.26
CA GLU A 84 -11.73 -11.85 -1.90
C GLU A 84 -10.35 -12.06 -1.28
N ALA A 85 -9.64 -10.97 -0.95
CA ALA A 85 -8.34 -11.02 -0.28
C ALA A 85 -8.45 -11.63 1.13
N ILE A 86 -9.47 -11.26 1.91
CA ILE A 86 -9.73 -11.87 3.24
C ILE A 86 -9.99 -13.38 3.10
N GLU A 87 -10.83 -13.79 2.15
CA GLU A 87 -11.09 -15.23 1.94
C GLU A 87 -9.84 -15.98 1.49
N LYS A 88 -9.01 -15.38 0.63
CA LYS A 88 -7.72 -15.95 0.23
C LYS A 88 -6.76 -16.06 1.42
N ALA A 89 -6.63 -15.02 2.23
CA ALA A 89 -5.78 -15.03 3.43
C ALA A 89 -6.23 -16.13 4.43
N ARG A 90 -7.55 -16.28 4.64
CA ARG A 90 -8.10 -17.40 5.44
C ARG A 90 -7.73 -18.77 4.84
N ALA A 91 -7.81 -18.92 3.53
CA ALA A 91 -7.43 -20.16 2.84
C ALA A 91 -5.92 -20.46 2.96
N LEU A 92 -5.07 -19.43 3.06
CA LEU A 92 -3.63 -19.55 3.34
C LEU A 92 -3.33 -19.90 4.81
N GLY A 93 -4.34 -19.84 5.68
CA GLY A 93 -4.26 -20.18 7.10
C GLY A 93 -3.91 -19.00 8.00
N VAL A 94 -4.07 -17.76 7.51
CA VAL A 94 -3.99 -16.57 8.35
C VAL A 94 -5.06 -16.62 9.43
N GLN A 95 -4.67 -16.34 10.67
CA GLN A 95 -5.50 -16.47 11.86
C GLN A 95 -6.14 -15.13 12.25
N GLN A 96 -7.21 -15.23 13.05
CA GLN A 96 -7.94 -14.08 13.54
C GLN A 96 -7.06 -13.07 14.30
N SER A 97 -6.02 -13.55 15.01
CA SER A 97 -5.10 -12.66 15.71
C SER A 97 -4.41 -11.64 14.81
N LEU A 98 -4.12 -12.02 13.55
CA LEU A 98 -3.54 -11.09 12.58
C LEU A 98 -4.62 -10.24 11.90
N PHE A 99 -5.81 -10.78 11.63
CA PHE A 99 -6.94 -10.00 11.10
C PHE A 99 -7.44 -8.91 12.05
N ASP A 100 -7.34 -9.12 13.36
CA ASP A 100 -7.73 -8.15 14.39
C ASP A 100 -6.66 -7.06 14.60
N PHE A 101 -5.49 -7.19 13.95
CA PHE A 101 -4.43 -6.21 14.03
C PHE A 101 -4.69 -5.02 13.09
N GLU A 102 -4.71 -3.82 13.66
CA GLU A 102 -4.93 -2.58 12.91
C GLU A 102 -3.69 -2.18 12.11
N GLY A 103 -3.89 -1.48 10.99
CA GLY A 103 -2.81 -0.96 10.15
C GLY A 103 -2.35 -1.90 9.03
N LEU A 104 -3.01 -3.04 8.84
CA LEU A 104 -2.81 -3.92 7.69
C LEU A 104 -4.06 -3.97 6.79
N THR A 105 -3.85 -3.95 5.47
CA THR A 105 -4.95 -4.11 4.50
C THR A 105 -5.25 -5.59 4.22
N PRO A 106 -6.43 -5.91 3.68
CA PRO A 106 -6.77 -7.27 3.23
C PRO A 106 -5.72 -7.93 2.32
N GLU A 107 -5.16 -7.17 1.39
CA GLU A 107 -4.13 -7.60 0.43
C GLU A 107 -2.81 -7.88 1.13
N MET A 108 -2.45 -7.10 2.15
CA MET A 108 -1.27 -7.34 2.97
C MET A 108 -1.39 -8.67 3.71
N PHE A 109 -2.56 -9.05 4.23
CA PHE A 109 -2.75 -10.37 4.85
C PHE A 109 -2.50 -11.52 3.89
N VAL A 110 -2.85 -11.35 2.61
CA VAL A 110 -2.54 -12.35 1.59
C VAL A 110 -1.03 -12.48 1.40
N ALA A 111 -0.32 -11.35 1.25
CA ALA A 111 1.14 -11.35 1.08
C ALA A 111 1.85 -12.00 2.29
N LEU A 112 1.44 -11.64 3.51
CA LEU A 112 1.94 -12.23 4.76
C LEU A 112 1.66 -13.75 4.81
N GLY A 113 0.44 -14.16 4.47
CA GLY A 113 0.04 -15.57 4.47
C GLY A 113 0.79 -16.42 3.45
N GLU A 114 1.13 -15.86 2.28
CA GLU A 114 1.97 -16.50 1.25
C GLU A 114 3.40 -16.74 1.73
N ASP A 115 3.94 -15.83 2.55
CA ASP A 115 5.27 -15.96 3.17
C ASP A 115 5.26 -16.79 4.47
N GLY A 116 4.08 -17.21 4.93
CA GLY A 116 3.92 -18.06 6.09
C GLY A 116 3.74 -17.31 7.42
N ILE A 117 3.64 -15.99 7.39
CA ILE A 117 3.28 -15.14 8.53
C ILE A 117 1.76 -15.21 8.71
N LYS A 118 1.30 -15.98 9.69
CA LYS A 118 -0.12 -16.35 9.82
C LYS A 118 -0.76 -15.86 11.11
N THR A 119 0.04 -15.46 12.08
CA THR A 119 -0.41 -15.01 13.39
C THR A 119 0.21 -13.67 13.74
N LEU A 120 -0.37 -12.98 14.73
CA LEU A 120 0.22 -11.78 15.30
C LEU A 120 1.61 -12.07 15.89
N ASP A 121 1.81 -13.23 16.53
CA ASP A 121 3.11 -13.68 17.01
C ASP A 121 4.14 -13.78 15.89
N ASP A 122 3.80 -14.45 14.76
CA ASP A 122 4.70 -14.54 13.61
C ASP A 122 5.08 -13.14 13.11
N PHE A 123 4.09 -12.25 12.95
CA PHE A 123 4.28 -10.89 12.49
C PHE A 123 5.18 -10.07 13.43
N ALA A 124 5.01 -10.21 14.75
CA ALA A 124 5.83 -9.52 15.75
C ALA A 124 7.31 -9.95 15.75
N THR A 125 7.62 -11.14 15.21
CA THR A 125 9.01 -11.60 15.05
C THR A 125 9.72 -11.02 13.83
N CYS A 126 8.98 -10.49 12.85
CA CYS A 126 9.55 -9.87 11.66
C CYS A 126 10.45 -8.69 12.04
N ALA A 127 11.45 -8.45 11.21
CA ALA A 127 12.16 -7.19 11.19
C ALA A 127 11.42 -6.19 10.28
N ASP A 128 11.57 -4.91 10.60
CA ASP A 128 11.03 -3.77 9.85
C ASP A 128 11.47 -3.78 8.39
N TRP A 129 12.76 -4.04 8.14
CA TRP A 129 13.32 -4.11 6.79
C TRP A 129 12.85 -5.34 5.99
N GLU A 130 12.39 -6.41 6.64
CA GLU A 130 11.80 -7.57 5.93
C GLU A 130 10.43 -7.19 5.33
N LEU A 131 9.73 -6.24 5.95
CA LEU A 131 8.43 -5.75 5.46
C LEU A 131 8.60 -4.59 4.47
N ALA A 132 9.40 -3.58 4.83
CA ALA A 132 9.55 -2.35 4.05
C ALA A 132 10.64 -2.42 2.96
N GLY A 133 11.51 -3.42 3.02
CA GLY A 133 12.66 -3.53 2.14
C GLY A 133 13.83 -2.66 2.59
N GLY A 134 14.95 -2.81 1.89
CA GLY A 134 16.18 -2.13 2.27
C GLY A 134 17.31 -2.31 1.28
N TYR A 135 18.53 -2.01 1.75
CA TYR A 135 19.74 -2.22 0.97
C TYR A 135 20.82 -2.88 1.82
N THR A 136 21.33 -4.01 1.35
CA THR A 136 22.52 -4.64 1.90
C THR A 136 23.75 -4.37 1.03
N THR A 137 24.93 -4.56 1.61
CA THR A 137 26.20 -4.47 0.86
C THR A 137 26.79 -5.86 0.70
N VAL A 138 26.88 -6.33 -0.55
CA VAL A 138 27.50 -7.61 -0.89
C VAL A 138 28.71 -7.31 -1.77
N ASN A 139 29.91 -7.72 -1.33
CA ASN A 139 31.17 -7.47 -2.02
C ASN A 139 31.48 -5.98 -2.34
N GLY A 140 30.97 -5.06 -1.53
CA GLY A 140 31.18 -3.62 -1.71
C GLY A 140 30.17 -2.94 -2.66
N GLU A 141 29.22 -3.71 -3.20
CA GLU A 141 28.13 -3.17 -4.02
C GLU A 141 26.83 -3.14 -3.21
N ARG A 142 26.05 -2.07 -3.37
CA ARG A 142 24.71 -1.96 -2.77
C ARG A 142 23.74 -2.81 -3.58
N VAL A 143 23.10 -3.77 -2.91
CA VAL A 143 22.04 -4.63 -3.47
C VAL A 143 20.72 -4.23 -2.80
N LYS A 144 19.64 -4.17 -3.58
CA LYS A 144 18.30 -3.92 -3.06
C LYS A 144 17.72 -5.22 -2.52
N ASP A 145 17.22 -5.19 -1.30
CA ASP A 145 16.44 -6.27 -0.70
C ASP A 145 14.97 -5.82 -0.72
N GLU A 146 14.14 -6.56 -1.44
CA GLU A 146 12.73 -6.22 -1.61
C GLU A 146 11.94 -6.65 -0.38
N GLY A 147 11.20 -5.69 0.19
CA GLY A 147 10.34 -5.94 1.35
C GLY A 147 9.06 -6.66 0.97
N LEU A 148 8.56 -7.51 1.86
CA LEU A 148 7.32 -8.27 1.63
C LEU A 148 6.11 -7.37 1.38
N LEU A 149 6.07 -6.21 2.05
CA LEU A 149 5.00 -5.22 1.97
C LEU A 149 5.42 -3.93 1.23
N GLU A 150 6.65 -3.86 0.71
CA GLU A 150 7.18 -2.67 0.00
C GLU A 150 6.29 -2.27 -1.19
N LYS A 151 5.70 -3.25 -1.88
CA LYS A 151 4.77 -3.03 -3.01
C LYS A 151 3.45 -2.34 -2.61
N PHE A 152 3.16 -2.23 -1.32
CA PHE A 152 2.01 -1.51 -0.77
C PHE A 152 2.45 -0.17 -0.15
N ASP A 153 3.58 0.37 -0.60
CA ASP A 153 4.18 1.60 -0.13
C ASP A 153 4.57 1.59 1.37
N MET A 154 4.75 0.40 1.94
CA MET A 154 5.18 0.24 3.34
C MET A 154 6.56 0.85 3.56
N SER A 155 6.64 1.93 4.33
CA SER A 155 7.92 2.53 4.73
C SER A 155 8.56 1.79 5.90
N LEU A 156 9.87 1.99 6.10
CA LEU A 156 10.60 1.38 7.21
C LEU A 156 10.05 1.84 8.57
N GLU A 157 9.70 3.12 8.69
CA GLU A 157 9.12 3.69 9.90
C GLU A 157 7.74 3.10 10.21
N GLU A 158 6.87 2.98 9.20
CA GLU A 158 5.57 2.34 9.37
C GLU A 158 5.71 0.86 9.75
N ALA A 159 6.59 0.12 9.08
CA ALA A 159 6.87 -1.27 9.41
C ALA A 159 7.38 -1.42 10.85
N GLN A 160 8.31 -0.56 11.28
CA GLN A 160 8.81 -0.53 12.65
C GLN A 160 7.65 -0.27 13.64
N ASN A 161 6.81 0.74 13.38
CA ASN A 161 5.68 1.07 14.23
C ASN A 161 4.67 -0.08 14.35
N LEU A 162 4.35 -0.75 13.23
CA LEU A 162 3.45 -1.90 13.22
C LEU A 162 4.02 -3.07 14.03
N ILE A 163 5.29 -3.41 13.82
CA ILE A 163 5.96 -4.50 14.55
C ILE A 163 6.01 -4.17 16.05
N MET A 164 6.34 -2.94 16.43
CA MET A 164 6.36 -2.53 17.83
C MET A 164 4.98 -2.56 18.46
N THR A 165 3.94 -2.14 17.73
CA THR A 165 2.54 -2.23 18.19
C THR A 165 2.12 -3.68 18.41
N ALA A 166 2.47 -4.59 17.50
CA ALA A 166 2.21 -6.02 17.64
C ALA A 166 2.91 -6.60 18.89
N ARG A 167 4.18 -6.25 19.11
CA ARG A 167 4.97 -6.67 20.29
C ARG A 167 4.36 -6.17 21.59
N ILE A 168 3.86 -4.94 21.62
CA ILE A 168 3.14 -4.37 22.78
C ILE A 168 1.84 -5.14 23.02
N GLN A 169 1.03 -5.39 21.99
CA GLN A 169 -0.23 -6.13 22.13
C GLN A 169 -0.02 -7.56 22.66
N LEU A 170 1.10 -8.19 22.29
CA LEU A 170 1.51 -9.50 22.81
C LEU A 170 2.18 -9.45 24.19
N GLY A 171 2.48 -8.24 24.70
CA GLY A 171 3.17 -8.04 25.97
C GLY A 171 4.66 -8.39 25.95
N TRP A 172 5.29 -8.41 24.78
CA TRP A 172 6.73 -8.62 24.64
C TRP A 172 7.54 -7.36 24.97
N VAL A 173 6.92 -6.19 24.80
CA VAL A 173 7.47 -4.87 25.10
C VAL A 173 6.50 -4.14 26.02
N ASP A 174 7.00 -3.56 27.10
CA ASP A 174 6.22 -2.66 27.95
C ASP A 174 6.20 -1.27 27.29
N PRO A 175 5.02 -0.66 27.05
CA PRO A 175 4.94 0.70 26.52
C PRO A 175 5.75 1.73 27.32
N ALA A 176 5.91 1.53 28.64
CA ALA A 176 6.69 2.43 29.48
C ALA A 176 8.19 2.45 29.12
N ASP A 177 8.71 1.37 28.52
CA ASP A 177 10.11 1.29 28.10
C ASP A 177 10.38 2.10 26.82
N LEU A 178 9.34 2.49 26.08
CA LEU A 178 9.46 3.30 24.85
C LEU A 178 9.46 4.81 25.13
N VAL A 179 8.75 5.24 26.19
CA VAL A 179 8.68 6.65 26.59
C VAL A 179 10.02 7.16 27.14
N GLY A 180 10.91 6.26 27.57
CA GLY A 180 12.24 6.60 28.06
C GLY A 180 13.23 7.08 26.99
N GLU A 181 12.98 6.83 25.70
CA GLU A 181 13.86 7.25 24.61
C GLU A 181 13.51 8.65 24.05
N GLU A 182 12.25 9.08 24.16
CA GLU A 182 11.82 10.42 23.73
C GLU A 182 12.34 11.53 24.67
N GLU A 183 12.41 11.29 25.99
CA GLU A 183 12.91 12.27 26.96
C GLU A 183 14.44 12.50 26.89
N GLU A 184 15.23 11.59 26.32
CA GLU A 184 16.69 11.78 26.20
C GLU A 184 17.08 12.67 25.02
N THR A 185 16.21 12.87 24.03
CA THR A 185 16.52 13.69 22.83
C THR A 185 16.24 15.19 22.99
N GLU A 186 15.45 15.61 23.99
CA GLU A 186 15.19 17.04 24.25
C GLU A 186 16.21 17.74 25.16
N VAL A 187 17.18 17.01 25.75
CA VAL A 187 18.05 17.57 26.81
C VAL A 187 19.42 18.08 26.30
N GLU A 188 19.83 17.81 25.05
CA GLU A 188 21.16 18.22 24.56
C GLU A 188 21.26 19.58 23.84
N GLU A 189 20.17 20.27 23.46
CA GLU A 189 20.23 21.61 22.82
C GLU A 189 20.06 22.80 23.80
N GLY A 190 20.50 22.63 25.05
CA GLY A 190 20.14 23.55 26.13
C GLY A 190 21.26 24.16 26.98
N VAL A 191 22.56 24.05 26.65
CA VAL A 191 23.61 24.75 27.43
C VAL A 191 24.83 25.12 26.57
N GLU A 192 24.92 26.39 26.17
CA GLU A 192 26.09 27.25 26.48
C GLU A 192 25.79 28.71 26.05
N ALA A 193 25.78 29.60 27.04
CA ALA A 193 25.82 31.06 26.90
C ALA A 193 27.02 31.60 27.68
#